data_AF-A0A949MFN1-F1
#
_entry.id   AF-A0A949MFN1-F1
#
_cell.length_a   1.000
_cell.length_b   1.000
_cell.length_c   1.000
_cell.angle_alpha   90.00
_cell.angle_beta   90.00
_cell.angle_gamma   90.00
#
_symmetry.space_group_name_H-M   'P 1'
#
loop_
_entity.id
_entity.type
_entity.pdbx_description
1 polymer ?
#
loop_
_entity_poly.entity_id
_entity_poly.type
_entity_poly.pdbx_seq_one_letter_code
_entity_poly.pdbx_strand_id
1 'polypeptide(L)'
;MKLLAALPLLFMPACALAQIAATPQIMTDVHTDQFSQAEQLATATGDPLVVKLVTFFRLISSGGGSADEIQAFINANPDWPMQGLLKLREIQASGLYLPTTPTITPPFITQVQALHEAGEDEAAAQLWESQGKAAMAAADSDQQLLFWPAQNELARALLMQGDAKSAYQVVVAVNPPISGATAREQIIDRDFFAGFLLLRFLKQPQEAATWFQDLASSSTAIISQARAYYWLGRSEAGAAAQQDYARAAAYPDTFYGQLAALALGETPQQLAARIKAVAEPGFTAQDALDFGLGELPRAAVLLVQMNDPHDAQIFLDRIGQTALDDKSRLMAAKLALGLGFPQSSVTIARLAGISGQMLMREGWPIPYNPPSSILDPAISLGIMRQESSFNPVIVSGAGAIGLMQLLPSTALRTGEEYGLPADNLFDPSQNMALGASYLAQEIRNFGDCLPLAIAAYNAGPTNVANWLGENGDPELGANPGGANMIDWLEEIPFSETRNYVQRVSENITIYRALLTGSAVSPVAKWLPQP
;
A
#
# COMPACT_ATOMS: atom_id res chain seq x y z
N MET A 1 -12.75 -23.03 -10.72
CA MET A 1 -12.37 -24.46 -10.72
C MET A 1 -11.30 -24.72 -11.78
N LYS A 2 -10.04 -24.47 -11.39
CA LYS A 2 -8.76 -25.09 -11.83
C LYS A 2 -7.69 -24.55 -10.85
N LEU A 3 -7.94 -24.80 -9.56
CA LEU A 3 -6.99 -24.68 -8.47
C LEU A 3 -6.26 -26.03 -8.42
N LEU A 4 -5.33 -26.26 -9.33
CA LEU A 4 -4.47 -27.44 -9.38
C LEU A 4 -3.26 -27.14 -10.27
N ALA A 5 -2.43 -26.25 -9.76
CA ALA A 5 -0.98 -26.26 -10.00
C ALA A 5 -0.32 -25.85 -8.67
N ALA A 6 -0.74 -26.51 -7.60
CA ALA A 6 -0.02 -26.54 -6.34
C ALA A 6 0.86 -27.81 -6.36
N LEU A 7 2.13 -27.62 -5.97
CA LEU A 7 3.21 -28.61 -5.75
C LEU A 7 4.01 -29.06 -6.98
N PRO A 8 5.38 -29.07 -6.90
CA PRO A 8 6.13 -29.46 -5.69
C PRO A 8 7.16 -28.42 -5.25
N LEU A 9 6.78 -27.51 -4.35
CA LEU A 9 7.74 -26.85 -3.45
C LEU A 9 7.81 -27.52 -2.07
N LEU A 10 6.99 -28.57 -1.86
CA LEU A 10 6.89 -29.31 -0.59
C LEU A 10 7.53 -30.71 -0.60
N PHE A 11 8.16 -31.13 -1.71
CA PHE A 11 8.84 -32.42 -1.77
C PHE A 11 10.20 -32.29 -2.46
N MET A 12 11.23 -32.02 -1.64
CA MET A 12 12.61 -32.34 -1.97
C MET A 12 12.90 -33.77 -1.48
N PRO A 13 13.67 -34.60 -2.22
CA PRO A 13 14.00 -35.95 -1.80
C PRO A 13 14.96 -35.90 -0.61
N ALA A 14 14.51 -36.41 0.54
CA ALA A 14 15.37 -36.67 1.69
C ALA A 14 16.43 -37.70 1.31
N CYS A 15 17.67 -37.26 1.15
CA CYS A 15 18.82 -38.15 1.08
C CYS A 15 19.20 -38.53 2.51
N ALA A 16 19.17 -39.83 2.80
CA ALA A 16 19.18 -40.41 4.14
C ALA A 16 20.53 -40.31 4.85
N LEU A 17 20.57 -39.52 5.93
CA LEU A 17 21.10 -39.89 7.23
C LEU A 17 20.00 -39.51 8.25
N ALA A 18 19.84 -40.24 9.35
CA ALA A 18 18.80 -39.96 10.34
C ALA A 18 19.02 -38.58 10.99
N GLN A 19 18.53 -37.53 10.33
CA GLN A 19 18.48 -36.16 10.83
C GLN A 19 17.26 -36.05 11.75
N ILE A 20 17.46 -35.54 12.96
CA ILE A 20 16.34 -35.17 13.82
C ILE A 20 15.62 -34.02 13.10
N ALA A 21 14.33 -34.18 12.83
CA ALA A 21 13.54 -33.10 12.22
C ALA A 21 13.60 -31.85 13.10
N ALA A 22 13.66 -30.66 12.50
CA ALA A 22 13.56 -29.42 13.25
C ALA A 22 12.25 -29.42 14.06
N THR A 23 12.36 -29.23 15.38
CA THR A 23 11.21 -29.34 16.29
C THR A 23 10.75 -27.97 16.76
N PRO A 24 9.46 -27.81 17.13
CA PRO A 24 8.98 -26.56 17.72
C PRO A 24 9.69 -26.12 19.02
N GLN A 25 10.37 -27.05 19.69
CA GLN A 25 11.15 -26.71 20.89
C GLN A 25 12.28 -25.74 20.58
N ILE A 26 12.87 -25.79 19.37
CA ILE A 26 13.95 -24.87 18.98
C ILE A 26 13.49 -23.41 19.07
N MET A 27 12.34 -23.10 18.48
CA MET A 27 11.80 -21.74 18.51
C MET A 27 11.21 -21.38 19.88
N THR A 28 10.67 -22.37 20.62
CA THR A 28 10.27 -22.16 22.02
C THR A 28 11.46 -21.71 22.89
N ASP A 29 12.62 -22.34 22.71
CA ASP A 29 13.85 -21.99 23.42
C ASP A 29 14.38 -20.62 22.97
N VAL A 30 14.31 -20.30 21.66
CA VAL A 30 14.63 -18.96 21.15
C VAL A 30 13.77 -17.88 21.80
N HIS A 31 12.44 -18.06 21.80
CA HIS A 31 11.48 -17.08 22.36
C HIS A 31 11.53 -16.97 23.88
N THR A 32 12.23 -17.88 24.55
CA THR A 32 12.47 -17.87 26.01
C THR A 32 13.92 -17.58 26.38
N ASP A 33 14.71 -17.05 25.42
CA ASP A 33 16.13 -16.69 25.55
C ASP A 33 17.06 -17.86 25.96
N GLN A 34 16.63 -19.10 25.74
CA GLN A 34 17.40 -20.32 26.03
C GLN A 34 18.30 -20.72 24.85
N PHE A 35 19.07 -19.76 24.31
CA PHE A 35 19.82 -19.93 23.06
C PHE A 35 20.80 -21.11 23.05
N SER A 36 21.43 -21.46 24.18
CA SER A 36 22.30 -22.64 24.25
C SER A 36 21.55 -23.96 24.06
N GLN A 37 20.30 -24.06 24.49
CA GLN A 37 19.46 -25.24 24.29
C GLN A 37 18.95 -25.28 22.84
N ALA A 38 18.49 -24.14 22.33
CA ALA A 38 18.11 -23.99 20.92
C ALA A 38 19.25 -24.37 19.97
N GLU A 39 20.49 -23.95 20.26
CA GLU A 39 21.66 -24.24 19.43
C GLU A 39 22.04 -25.72 19.45
N GLN A 40 21.92 -26.40 20.60
CA GLN A 40 22.13 -27.84 20.71
C GLN A 40 21.12 -28.62 19.86
N LEU A 41 19.83 -28.25 19.99
CA LEU A 41 18.75 -28.86 19.20
C LEU A 41 18.91 -28.57 17.70
N ALA A 42 19.25 -27.34 17.33
CA ALA A 42 19.51 -26.95 15.95
C ALA A 42 20.69 -27.72 15.35
N THR A 43 21.80 -27.86 16.09
CA THR A 43 22.97 -28.63 15.64
C THR A 43 22.62 -30.11 15.43
N ALA A 44 21.77 -30.67 16.30
CA ALA A 44 21.33 -32.06 16.20
C ALA A 44 20.48 -32.36 14.95
N THR A 45 19.92 -31.33 14.29
CA THR A 45 19.23 -31.51 13.00
C THR A 45 20.18 -31.83 11.86
N GLY A 46 21.45 -31.41 11.96
CA GLY A 46 22.42 -31.49 10.86
C GLY A 46 22.14 -30.54 9.69
N ASP A 47 21.15 -29.65 9.78
CA ASP A 47 20.90 -28.61 8.78
C ASP A 47 21.55 -27.28 9.23
N PRO A 48 22.60 -26.80 8.55
CA PRO A 48 23.29 -25.58 8.93
C PRO A 48 22.38 -24.34 8.91
N LEU A 49 21.28 -24.36 8.14
CA LEU A 49 20.35 -23.24 8.11
C LEU A 49 19.56 -23.11 9.42
N VAL A 50 19.26 -24.22 10.10
CA VAL A 50 18.57 -24.19 11.40
C VAL A 50 19.48 -23.56 12.47
N VAL A 51 20.77 -23.91 12.47
CA VAL A 51 21.77 -23.28 13.36
C VAL A 51 21.90 -21.79 13.07
N LYS A 52 21.92 -21.42 11.78
CA LYS A 52 21.99 -20.03 11.34
C LYS A 52 20.76 -19.22 11.75
N LEU A 53 19.56 -19.80 11.71
CA LEU A 53 18.33 -19.18 12.23
C LEU A 53 18.44 -18.88 13.73
N VAL A 54 18.82 -19.87 14.55
CA VAL A 54 19.02 -19.65 15.99
C VAL A 54 20.05 -18.56 16.24
N THR A 55 21.16 -18.56 15.49
CA THR A 55 22.17 -17.50 15.55
C THR A 55 21.57 -16.14 15.24
N PHE A 56 20.81 -16.01 14.16
CA PHE A 56 20.16 -14.76 13.78
C PHE A 56 19.23 -14.22 14.88
N PHE A 57 18.33 -15.05 15.42
CA PHE A 57 17.43 -14.63 16.50
C PHE A 57 18.18 -14.23 17.77
N ARG A 58 19.27 -14.94 18.09
CA ARG A 58 20.16 -14.54 19.18
C ARG A 58 20.75 -13.15 18.92
N LEU A 59 21.29 -12.88 17.74
CA LEU A 59 21.96 -11.61 17.43
C LEU A 59 21.01 -10.41 17.43
N ILE A 60 19.74 -10.59 17.05
CA ILE A 60 18.73 -9.51 17.16
C ILE A 60 18.21 -9.31 18.59
N SER A 61 18.44 -10.28 19.48
CA SER A 61 18.04 -10.21 20.89
C SER A 61 19.02 -9.37 21.72
N SER A 62 18.51 -8.75 22.78
CA SER A 62 19.32 -7.92 23.68
C SER A 62 20.42 -8.74 24.36
N GLY A 63 21.64 -8.21 24.43
CA GLY A 63 22.82 -8.92 24.93
C GLY A 63 23.26 -10.14 24.11
N GLY A 64 22.61 -10.44 22.98
CA GLY A 64 22.80 -11.71 22.29
C GLY A 64 24.10 -11.91 21.52
N GLY A 65 24.96 -10.91 21.34
CA GLY A 65 26.24 -11.07 20.63
C GLY A 65 27.17 -9.87 20.81
N SER A 66 28.44 -10.04 20.45
CA SER A 66 29.41 -8.94 20.43
C SER A 66 29.22 -8.08 19.17
N ALA A 67 29.74 -6.84 19.19
CA ALA A 67 29.69 -5.96 18.03
C ALA A 67 30.35 -6.61 16.80
N ASP A 68 31.54 -7.22 16.98
CA ASP A 68 32.27 -7.90 15.91
C ASP A 68 31.48 -9.08 15.31
N GLU A 69 30.80 -9.85 16.15
CA GLU A 69 29.97 -10.98 15.70
C GLU A 69 28.77 -10.52 14.88
N ILE A 70 28.05 -9.50 15.37
CA ILE A 70 26.88 -8.92 14.67
C ILE A 70 27.31 -8.33 13.33
N GLN A 71 28.40 -7.55 13.32
CA GLN A 71 28.95 -6.95 12.11
C GLN A 71 29.39 -8.01 11.09
N ALA A 72 30.03 -9.10 11.55
CA ALA A 72 30.39 -10.22 10.69
C ALA A 72 29.14 -10.90 10.09
N PHE A 73 28.08 -11.08 10.88
CA PHE A 73 26.82 -11.64 10.39
C PHE A 73 26.17 -10.73 9.34
N ILE A 74 26.08 -9.41 9.58
CA ILE A 74 25.56 -8.42 8.63
C ILE A 74 26.31 -8.52 7.29
N ASN A 75 27.65 -8.52 7.34
CA ASN A 75 28.49 -8.53 6.14
C ASN A 75 28.36 -9.83 5.35
N ALA A 76 28.21 -10.96 6.02
CA ALA A 76 28.03 -12.26 5.38
C ALA A 76 26.62 -12.46 4.83
N ASN A 77 25.63 -11.71 5.32
CA ASN A 77 24.20 -11.95 5.07
C ASN A 77 23.44 -10.66 4.73
N PRO A 78 23.81 -9.93 3.66
CA PRO A 78 23.19 -8.64 3.32
C PRO A 78 21.68 -8.76 3.01
N ASP A 79 21.25 -9.93 2.53
CA ASP A 79 19.86 -10.17 2.13
C ASP A 79 18.97 -10.67 3.27
N TRP A 80 19.54 -10.99 4.44
CA TRP A 80 18.76 -11.44 5.60
C TRP A 80 17.88 -10.32 6.18
N PRO A 81 16.75 -10.66 6.84
CA PRO A 81 15.82 -9.66 7.37
C PRO A 81 16.43 -8.85 8.51
N MET A 82 15.74 -7.78 8.93
CA MET A 82 16.08 -7.01 10.13
C MET A 82 17.48 -6.35 10.16
N GLN A 83 18.06 -6.03 9.00
CA GLN A 83 19.38 -5.38 8.89
C GLN A 83 19.49 -4.09 9.72
N GLY A 84 18.43 -3.29 9.78
CA GLY A 84 18.39 -2.08 10.61
C GLY A 84 18.51 -2.39 12.11
N LEU A 85 17.78 -3.40 12.58
CA LEU A 85 17.86 -3.85 13.97
C LEU A 85 19.24 -4.44 14.28
N LEU A 86 19.81 -5.27 13.40
CA LEU A 86 21.16 -5.79 13.56
C LEU A 86 22.20 -4.66 13.71
N LYS A 87 22.12 -3.60 12.89
CA LYS A 87 23.00 -2.41 13.04
C LYS A 87 22.79 -1.71 14.38
N LEU A 88 21.54 -1.57 14.85
CA LEU A 88 21.27 -1.01 16.18
C LEU A 88 21.87 -1.88 17.29
N ARG A 89 21.79 -3.20 17.15
CA ARG A 89 22.37 -4.17 18.11
C ARG A 89 23.91 -4.10 18.11
N GLU A 90 24.54 -3.96 16.95
CA GLU A 90 25.98 -3.75 16.82
C GLU A 90 26.44 -2.50 17.58
N ILE A 91 25.76 -1.37 17.36
CA ILE A 91 26.04 -0.09 18.04
C ILE A 91 25.85 -0.23 19.55
N GLN A 92 24.75 -0.84 20.00
CA GLN A 92 24.51 -1.09 21.42
C GLN A 92 25.60 -1.97 22.04
N ALA A 93 26.03 -3.03 21.35
CA ALA A 93 27.09 -3.93 21.80
C ALA A 93 28.48 -3.25 21.84
N SER A 94 28.70 -2.22 21.02
CA SER A 94 29.93 -1.41 21.01
C SER A 94 30.01 -0.39 22.17
N GLY A 95 28.90 -0.15 22.88
CA GLY A 95 28.80 0.86 23.93
C GLY A 95 28.73 2.30 23.41
N LEU A 96 28.60 2.50 22.09
CA LEU A 96 28.39 3.80 21.48
C LEU A 96 26.96 4.28 21.73
N TYR A 97 26.82 5.43 22.40
CA TYR A 97 25.56 6.14 22.48
C TYR A 97 25.37 6.96 21.20
N LEU A 98 24.29 6.73 20.46
CA LEU A 98 23.94 7.58 19.32
C LEU A 98 23.40 8.92 19.87
N PRO A 99 24.08 10.06 19.65
CA PRO A 99 23.39 11.33 19.79
C PRO A 99 22.24 11.36 18.77
N THR A 100 21.05 11.71 19.21
CA THR A 100 19.98 12.11 18.29
C THR A 100 20.44 13.40 17.62
N THR A 101 20.73 13.37 16.33
CA THR A 101 20.76 14.61 15.55
C THR A 101 19.31 15.07 15.44
N PRO A 102 18.90 16.19 16.06
CA PRO A 102 17.56 16.69 15.83
C PRO A 102 17.49 17.11 14.36
N THR A 103 16.55 16.53 13.60
CA THR A 103 16.15 17.10 12.31
C THR A 103 15.45 18.42 12.62
N ILE A 104 16.16 19.54 12.45
CA ILE A 104 15.59 20.86 12.67
C ILE A 104 14.81 21.23 11.42
N THR A 105 13.50 21.40 11.56
CA THR A 105 12.64 21.98 10.52
C THR A 105 13.23 23.33 10.08
N PRO A 106 13.44 23.58 8.77
CA PRO A 106 13.97 24.86 8.30
C PRO A 106 13.13 26.03 8.80
N PRO A 107 13.75 27.15 9.26
CA PRO A 107 13.01 28.32 9.76
C PRO A 107 11.97 28.86 8.77
N PHE A 108 12.28 28.75 7.47
CA PHE A 108 11.35 29.11 6.39
C PHE A 108 10.05 28.28 6.43
N ILE A 109 10.14 26.97 6.62
CA ILE A 109 8.98 26.08 6.71
C ILE A 109 8.16 26.40 7.96
N THR A 110 8.81 26.63 9.10
CA THR A 110 8.14 27.08 10.32
C THR A 110 7.36 28.39 10.10
N GLN A 111 7.94 29.34 9.37
CA GLN A 111 7.29 30.63 9.09
C GLN A 111 6.05 30.46 8.19
N VAL A 112 6.16 29.67 7.13
CA VAL A 112 5.03 29.35 6.24
C VAL A 112 3.91 28.68 7.03
N GLN A 113 4.24 27.69 7.87
CA GLN A 113 3.27 26.98 8.70
C GLN A 113 2.57 27.92 9.70
N ALA A 114 3.32 28.82 10.33
CA ALA A 114 2.73 29.81 11.24
C ALA A 114 1.75 30.77 10.54
N LEU A 115 2.04 31.18 9.31
CA LEU A 115 1.10 31.99 8.50
C LEU A 115 -0.15 31.18 8.15
N HIS A 116 0.02 29.92 7.76
CA HIS A 116 -1.09 29.02 7.46
C HIS A 116 -2.00 28.79 8.68
N GLU A 117 -1.42 28.50 9.85
CA GLU A 117 -2.14 28.34 11.11
C GLU A 117 -2.89 29.62 11.53
N ALA A 118 -2.39 30.79 11.14
CA ALA A 118 -3.05 32.07 11.35
C ALA A 118 -4.16 32.37 10.33
N GLY A 119 -4.35 31.53 9.32
CA GLY A 119 -5.29 31.75 8.21
C GLY A 119 -4.79 32.79 7.19
N GLU A 120 -3.49 33.11 7.19
CA GLU A 120 -2.86 34.08 6.29
C GLU A 120 -2.25 33.39 5.05
N ASP A 121 -3.05 32.53 4.39
CA ASP A 121 -2.58 31.66 3.30
C ASP A 121 -2.07 32.43 2.07
N GLU A 122 -2.63 33.61 1.78
CA GLU A 122 -2.14 34.48 0.71
C GLU A 122 -0.72 34.99 1.01
N ALA A 123 -0.45 35.37 2.28
CA ALA A 123 0.89 35.79 2.69
C ALA A 123 1.88 34.62 2.67
N ALA A 124 1.43 33.42 3.07
CA ALA A 124 2.23 32.20 2.97
C ALA A 124 2.57 31.87 1.50
N ALA A 125 1.62 32.02 0.58
CA ALA A 125 1.86 31.81 -0.85
C ALA A 125 2.86 32.81 -1.44
N GLN A 126 2.77 34.09 -1.08
CA GLN A 126 3.73 35.12 -1.48
C GLN A 126 5.14 34.84 -0.93
N LEU A 127 5.23 34.27 0.28
CA LEU A 127 6.50 33.88 0.88
C LEU A 127 7.17 32.74 0.10
N TRP A 128 6.38 31.75 -0.35
CA TRP A 128 6.86 30.70 -1.26
C TRP A 128 7.42 31.24 -2.56
N GLU A 129 6.69 32.13 -3.22
CA GLU A 129 7.09 32.73 -4.49
C GLU A 129 8.39 33.54 -4.36
N SER A 130 8.49 34.34 -3.30
CA SER A 130 9.60 35.28 -3.12
C SER A 130 10.87 34.65 -2.53
N GLN A 131 10.74 33.66 -1.64
CA GLN A 131 11.87 33.15 -0.84
C GLN A 131 12.07 31.63 -0.90
N GLY A 132 11.09 30.86 -1.38
CA GLY A 132 11.12 29.39 -1.31
C GLY A 132 12.36 28.78 -1.97
N LYS A 133 12.76 29.25 -3.17
CA LYS A 133 13.94 28.75 -3.88
C LYS A 133 15.24 28.99 -3.11
N ALA A 134 15.39 30.17 -2.52
CA ALA A 134 16.57 30.51 -1.73
C ALA A 134 16.63 29.69 -0.43
N ALA A 135 15.49 29.50 0.23
CA ALA A 135 15.38 28.67 1.42
C ALA A 135 15.72 27.20 1.13
N MET A 136 15.22 26.64 0.03
CA MET A 136 15.52 25.27 -0.41
C MET A 136 17.02 25.07 -0.68
N ALA A 137 17.66 26.05 -1.32
CA ALA A 137 19.10 26.00 -1.61
C ALA A 137 19.98 26.08 -0.34
N ALA A 138 19.46 26.67 0.73
CA ALA A 138 20.15 26.78 2.02
C ALA A 138 19.94 25.55 2.94
N ALA A 139 18.96 24.69 2.63
CA ALA A 139 18.63 23.50 3.38
C ALA A 139 19.55 22.31 3.03
N ASP A 140 19.84 21.46 4.02
CA ASP A 140 20.50 20.17 3.79
C ASP A 140 19.57 19.16 3.10
N SER A 141 20.10 17.98 2.73
CA SER A 141 19.34 16.98 1.97
C SER A 141 18.09 16.47 2.69
N ASP A 142 18.12 16.34 4.01
CA ASP A 142 17.00 15.82 4.79
C ASP A 142 15.94 16.91 4.97
N GLN A 143 16.39 18.14 5.20
CA GLN A 143 15.55 19.33 5.26
C GLN A 143 14.85 19.62 3.94
N GLN A 144 15.50 19.41 2.80
CA GLN A 144 14.91 19.61 1.48
C GLN A 144 13.66 18.73 1.26
N LEU A 145 13.61 17.54 1.87
CA LEU A 145 12.44 16.65 1.78
C LEU A 145 11.21 17.19 2.54
N LEU A 146 11.36 18.22 3.37
CA LEU A 146 10.25 18.85 4.11
C LEU A 146 9.51 19.92 3.29
N PHE A 147 10.07 20.37 2.17
CA PHE A 147 9.49 21.45 1.37
C PHE A 147 8.21 21.02 0.65
N TRP A 148 8.21 19.85 -0.01
CA TRP A 148 7.01 19.39 -0.73
C TRP A 148 5.80 19.16 0.18
N PRO A 149 5.91 18.46 1.33
CA PRO A 149 4.78 18.33 2.26
C PRO A 149 4.14 19.68 2.63
N ALA A 150 4.95 20.69 2.94
CA ALA A 150 4.47 22.03 3.28
C ALA A 150 3.83 22.76 2.07
N GLN A 151 4.39 22.62 0.86
CA GLN A 151 3.78 23.15 -0.37
C GLN A 151 2.41 22.50 -0.65
N ASN A 152 2.33 21.17 -0.54
CA ASN A 152 1.13 20.40 -0.83
C ASN A 152 -0.01 20.73 0.15
N GLU A 153 0.31 20.86 1.44
CA GLU A 153 -0.64 21.28 2.47
C GLU A 153 -1.24 22.66 2.18
N LEU A 154 -0.38 23.68 2.02
CA LEU A 154 -0.83 25.04 1.73
C LEU A 154 -1.59 25.14 0.41
N ALA A 155 -1.11 24.49 -0.66
CA ALA A 155 -1.78 24.53 -1.96
C ALA A 155 -3.17 23.88 -1.92
N ARG A 156 -3.38 22.85 -1.10
CA ARG A 156 -4.72 22.27 -0.88
C ARG A 156 -5.63 23.17 -0.08
N ALA A 157 -5.11 23.87 0.93
CA ALA A 157 -5.86 24.87 1.67
C ALA A 157 -6.35 26.01 0.76
N LEU A 158 -5.45 26.56 -0.06
CA LEU A 158 -5.79 27.56 -1.07
C LEU A 158 -6.84 27.06 -2.07
N LEU A 159 -6.73 25.79 -2.49
CA LEU A 159 -7.72 25.18 -3.39
C LEU A 159 -9.11 25.11 -2.75
N MET A 160 -9.21 24.69 -1.48
CA MET A 160 -10.49 24.65 -0.73
C MET A 160 -11.10 26.06 -0.56
N GLN A 161 -10.27 27.10 -0.54
CA GLN A 161 -10.72 28.50 -0.53
C GLN A 161 -11.13 29.03 -1.91
N GLY A 162 -11.02 28.21 -2.96
CA GLY A 162 -11.32 28.58 -4.34
C GLY A 162 -10.18 29.32 -5.05
N ASP A 163 -9.00 29.45 -4.44
CA ASP A 163 -7.83 30.10 -5.03
C ASP A 163 -6.87 29.10 -5.69
N ALA A 164 -7.36 28.48 -6.78
CA ALA A 164 -6.56 27.55 -7.56
C ALA A 164 -5.33 28.19 -8.21
N LYS A 165 -5.32 29.51 -8.38
CA LYS A 165 -4.19 30.22 -8.99
C LYS A 165 -3.02 30.27 -8.02
N SER A 166 -3.25 30.73 -6.79
CA SER A 166 -2.23 30.74 -5.75
C SER A 166 -1.80 29.33 -5.38
N ALA A 167 -2.74 28.37 -5.34
CA ALA A 167 -2.42 26.95 -5.15
C ALA A 167 -1.40 26.45 -6.20
N TYR A 168 -1.65 26.73 -7.49
CA TYR A 168 -0.71 26.34 -8.55
C TYR A 168 0.65 27.04 -8.41
N GLN A 169 0.67 28.33 -8.07
CA GLN A 169 1.91 29.08 -7.84
C GLN A 169 2.75 28.48 -6.71
N VAL A 170 2.13 28.07 -5.60
CA VAL A 170 2.81 27.38 -4.50
C VAL A 170 3.38 26.03 -4.95
N VAL A 171 2.61 25.23 -5.69
CA VAL A 171 3.05 23.90 -6.19
C VAL A 171 4.31 24.01 -7.06
N VAL A 172 4.40 25.04 -7.91
CA VAL A 172 5.54 25.20 -8.84
C VAL A 172 6.66 26.10 -8.31
N ALA A 173 6.52 26.66 -7.11
CA ALA A 173 7.49 27.59 -6.52
C ALA A 173 8.86 26.92 -6.32
N VAL A 174 8.86 25.70 -5.80
CA VAL A 174 10.06 24.90 -5.50
C VAL A 174 9.86 23.47 -5.98
N ASN A 175 10.91 22.91 -6.59
CA ASN A 175 10.90 21.51 -7.02
C ASN A 175 11.43 20.61 -5.90
N PRO A 176 10.81 19.43 -5.69
CA PRO A 176 11.40 18.41 -4.82
C PRO A 176 12.82 18.02 -5.27
N PRO A 177 13.64 17.48 -4.36
CA PRO A 177 14.95 16.95 -4.74
C PRO A 177 14.81 15.78 -5.73
N ILE A 178 15.91 15.42 -6.41
CA ILE A 178 15.89 14.38 -7.47
C ILE A 178 16.43 13.01 -7.02
N SER A 179 17.00 12.92 -5.82
CA SER A 179 17.70 11.72 -5.34
C SER A 179 16.96 11.07 -4.18
N GLY A 180 16.83 9.75 -4.22
CA GLY A 180 16.16 8.95 -3.19
C GLY A 180 14.72 8.58 -3.55
N ALA A 181 14.18 7.55 -2.89
CA ALA A 181 12.83 7.05 -3.14
C ALA A 181 11.76 8.08 -2.77
N THR A 182 11.85 8.68 -1.57
CA THR A 182 10.95 9.72 -1.10
C THR A 182 10.89 10.91 -2.06
N ALA A 183 12.05 11.37 -2.53
CA ALA A 183 12.15 12.47 -3.47
C ALA A 183 11.40 12.20 -4.79
N ARG A 184 11.50 10.97 -5.32
CA ARG A 184 10.75 10.53 -6.51
C ARG A 184 9.24 10.50 -6.27
N GLU A 185 8.80 10.05 -5.10
CA GLU A 185 7.38 10.08 -4.74
C GLU A 185 6.84 11.51 -4.67
N GLN A 186 7.61 12.44 -4.11
CA GLN A 186 7.25 13.87 -4.05
C GLN A 186 7.16 14.50 -5.45
N ILE A 187 8.05 14.13 -6.37
CA ILE A 187 7.98 14.56 -7.78
C ILE A 187 6.68 14.07 -8.42
N ILE A 188 6.33 12.78 -8.25
CA ILE A 188 5.11 12.19 -8.81
C ILE A 188 3.86 12.89 -8.26
N ASP A 189 3.81 13.14 -6.96
CA ASP A 189 2.67 13.83 -6.33
C ASP A 189 2.56 15.29 -6.79
N ARG A 190 3.69 16.00 -6.90
CA ARG A 190 3.75 17.36 -7.45
C ARG A 190 3.23 17.42 -8.88
N ASP A 191 3.76 16.57 -9.76
CA ASP A 191 3.42 16.59 -11.19
C ASP A 191 1.94 16.33 -11.39
N PHE A 192 1.41 15.36 -10.64
CA PHE A 192 -0.01 15.07 -10.66
C PHE A 192 -0.82 16.29 -10.23
N PHE A 193 -0.48 16.90 -9.09
CA PHE A 193 -1.27 17.99 -8.53
C PHE A 193 -1.21 19.26 -9.39
N ALA A 194 -0.03 19.58 -9.94
CA ALA A 194 0.15 20.69 -10.88
C ALA A 194 -0.73 20.52 -12.13
N GLY A 195 -0.67 19.35 -12.78
CA GLY A 195 -1.50 19.03 -13.93
C GLY A 195 -3.00 19.04 -13.60
N PHE A 196 -3.38 18.51 -12.44
CA PHE A 196 -4.77 18.50 -11.97
C PHE A 196 -5.33 19.91 -11.77
N LEU A 197 -4.58 20.81 -11.12
CA LEU A 197 -4.96 22.22 -10.94
C LEU A 197 -5.14 22.92 -12.29
N LEU A 198 -4.18 22.77 -13.20
CA LEU A 198 -4.26 23.35 -14.54
C LEU A 198 -5.47 22.84 -15.32
N LEU A 199 -5.72 21.53 -15.31
CA LEU A 199 -6.81 20.93 -16.07
C LEU A 199 -8.18 21.28 -15.49
N ARG A 200 -8.36 21.08 -14.18
CA ARG A 200 -9.68 21.12 -13.55
C ARG A 200 -10.10 22.51 -13.13
N PHE A 201 -9.16 23.34 -12.69
CA PHE A 201 -9.50 24.65 -12.12
C PHE A 201 -9.09 25.80 -13.03
N LEU A 202 -7.86 25.79 -13.56
CA LEU A 202 -7.36 26.89 -14.39
C LEU A 202 -7.71 26.76 -15.88
N LYS A 203 -8.29 25.62 -16.28
CA LYS A 203 -8.76 25.32 -17.65
C LYS A 203 -7.66 25.46 -18.72
N GLN A 204 -6.45 25.00 -18.40
CA GLN A 204 -5.27 25.00 -19.27
C GLN A 204 -4.86 23.57 -19.64
N PRO A 205 -5.62 22.88 -20.51
CA PRO A 205 -5.40 21.47 -20.80
C PRO A 205 -4.05 21.19 -21.47
N GLN A 206 -3.54 22.08 -22.32
CA GLN A 206 -2.25 21.88 -22.99
C GLN A 206 -1.08 21.93 -22.00
N GLU A 207 -1.11 22.83 -21.02
CA GLU A 207 -0.08 22.91 -19.98
C GLU A 207 -0.20 21.74 -19.01
N ALA A 208 -1.43 21.33 -18.66
CA ALA A 208 -1.67 20.15 -17.84
C ALA A 208 -1.12 18.87 -18.48
N ALA A 209 -1.26 18.72 -19.79
CA ALA A 209 -0.76 17.57 -20.54
C ALA A 209 0.76 17.37 -20.36
N THR A 210 1.55 18.46 -20.35
CA THR A 210 3.00 18.40 -20.12
C THR A 210 3.32 17.78 -18.76
N TRP A 211 2.62 18.19 -17.69
CA TRP A 211 2.82 17.63 -16.35
C TRP A 211 2.47 16.14 -16.27
N PHE A 212 1.37 15.71 -16.90
CA PHE A 212 1.02 14.28 -16.90
C PHE A 212 2.00 13.45 -17.74
N GLN A 213 2.58 14.03 -18.80
CA GLN A 213 3.61 13.37 -19.61
C GLN A 213 4.94 13.24 -18.87
N ASP A 214 5.32 14.25 -18.08
CA ASP A 214 6.47 14.19 -17.19
C ASP A 214 6.27 13.14 -16.08
N LEU A 215 5.07 13.07 -15.50
CA LEU A 215 4.70 12.02 -14.53
C LEU A 215 4.83 10.62 -15.14
N ALA A 216 4.31 10.41 -16.35
CA ALA A 216 4.43 9.13 -17.06
C ALA A 216 5.90 8.76 -17.33
N SER A 217 6.79 9.75 -17.44
CA SER A 217 8.21 9.52 -17.75
C SER A 217 9.06 9.32 -16.49
N SER A 218 8.58 9.74 -15.31
CA SER A 218 9.35 9.75 -14.07
C SER A 218 9.18 8.51 -13.19
N SER A 219 8.23 7.62 -13.51
CA SER A 219 7.90 6.46 -12.68
C SER A 219 7.65 5.20 -13.49
N THR A 220 8.16 4.06 -13.06
CA THR A 220 7.77 2.74 -13.59
C THR A 220 6.59 2.12 -12.86
N ALA A 221 6.16 2.70 -11.73
CA ALA A 221 5.09 2.13 -10.91
C ALA A 221 3.77 2.17 -11.69
N ILE A 222 3.08 1.02 -11.76
CA ILE A 222 1.88 0.90 -12.59
C ILE A 222 0.76 1.87 -12.19
N ILE A 223 0.68 2.18 -10.89
CA ILE A 223 -0.30 3.11 -10.34
C ILE A 223 -0.06 4.52 -10.89
N SER A 224 1.20 4.96 -10.87
CA SER A 224 1.62 6.26 -11.37
C SER A 224 1.43 6.34 -12.88
N GLN A 225 1.84 5.30 -13.62
CA GLN A 225 1.66 5.18 -15.07
C GLN A 225 0.18 5.28 -15.47
N ALA A 226 -0.69 4.48 -14.83
CA ALA A 226 -2.12 4.49 -15.12
C ALA A 226 -2.76 5.86 -14.81
N ARG A 227 -2.39 6.48 -13.68
CA ARG A 227 -2.86 7.83 -13.32
C ARG A 227 -2.42 8.86 -14.34
N ALA A 228 -1.14 8.90 -14.71
CA ALA A 228 -0.63 9.82 -15.72
C ALA A 228 -1.40 9.70 -17.03
N TYR A 229 -1.50 8.49 -17.59
CA TYR A 229 -2.14 8.30 -18.89
C TYR A 229 -3.65 8.55 -18.86
N TYR A 230 -4.34 8.21 -17.76
CA TYR A 230 -5.76 8.54 -17.63
C TYR A 230 -5.98 10.06 -17.65
N TRP A 231 -5.19 10.80 -16.87
CA TRP A 231 -5.32 12.25 -16.79
C TRP A 231 -4.80 12.99 -18.02
N LEU A 232 -3.80 12.43 -18.70
CA LEU A 232 -3.38 12.90 -20.03
C LEU A 232 -4.53 12.73 -21.03
N GLY A 233 -5.18 11.56 -21.06
CA GLY A 233 -6.39 11.34 -21.87
C GLY A 233 -7.54 12.29 -21.54
N ARG A 234 -7.68 12.70 -20.26
CA ARG A 234 -8.66 13.73 -19.82
C ARG A 234 -8.29 15.15 -20.24
N SER A 235 -7.01 15.41 -20.53
CA SER A 235 -6.52 16.72 -21.01
C SER A 235 -6.60 16.87 -22.54
N GLU A 236 -6.85 15.78 -23.25
CA GLU A 236 -6.82 15.71 -24.71
C GLU A 236 -8.21 15.48 -25.32
N ALA A 237 -8.29 15.39 -26.65
CA ALA A 237 -9.51 15.09 -27.39
C ALA A 237 -9.27 14.12 -28.56
N GLY A 238 -10.33 13.44 -29.00
CA GLY A 238 -10.30 12.58 -30.19
C GLY A 238 -9.32 11.41 -30.06
N ALA A 239 -8.52 11.17 -31.11
CA ALA A 239 -7.64 10.01 -31.20
C ALA A 239 -6.52 10.00 -30.14
N ALA A 240 -6.00 11.17 -29.75
CA ALA A 240 -4.95 11.29 -28.74
C ALA A 240 -5.48 10.83 -27.36
N ALA A 241 -6.64 11.35 -26.95
CA ALA A 241 -7.30 10.91 -25.72
C ALA A 241 -7.57 9.39 -25.69
N GLN A 242 -8.04 8.83 -26.80
CA GLN A 242 -8.30 7.39 -26.92
C GLN A 242 -7.01 6.56 -26.80
N GLN A 243 -5.91 7.02 -27.39
CA GLN A 243 -4.61 6.37 -27.25
C GLN A 243 -4.16 6.35 -25.79
N ASP A 244 -4.44 7.41 -25.04
CA ASP A 244 -3.95 7.57 -23.67
C ASP A 244 -4.80 6.81 -22.67
N TYR A 245 -6.11 6.78 -22.88
CA TYR A 245 -6.94 5.81 -22.19
C TYR A 245 -6.52 4.37 -22.50
N ALA A 246 -6.13 4.03 -23.73
CA ALA A 246 -5.63 2.69 -24.04
C ALA A 246 -4.31 2.37 -23.30
N ARG A 247 -3.41 3.36 -23.15
CA ARG A 247 -2.19 3.23 -22.34
C ARG A 247 -2.49 3.01 -20.86
N ALA A 248 -3.43 3.77 -20.28
CA ALA A 248 -3.87 3.57 -18.91
C ALA A 248 -4.57 2.21 -18.71
N ALA A 249 -5.46 1.82 -19.64
CA ALA A 249 -6.21 0.56 -19.59
C ALA A 249 -5.34 -0.69 -19.77
N ALA A 250 -4.04 -0.54 -20.10
CA ALA A 250 -3.07 -1.61 -20.03
C ALA A 250 -2.79 -2.07 -18.58
N TYR A 251 -3.16 -1.26 -17.58
CA TYR A 251 -3.02 -1.53 -16.14
C TYR A 251 -4.39 -1.69 -15.46
N PRO A 252 -5.22 -2.69 -15.85
CA PRO A 252 -6.61 -2.86 -15.40
C PRO A 252 -6.75 -3.22 -13.91
N ASP A 253 -5.64 -3.57 -13.28
CA ASP A 253 -5.45 -3.83 -11.87
C ASP A 253 -5.18 -2.56 -11.05
N THR A 254 -5.28 -1.39 -11.70
CA THR A 254 -5.20 -0.07 -11.06
C THR A 254 -6.53 0.70 -11.20
N PHE A 255 -6.85 1.55 -10.22
CA PHE A 255 -8.04 2.41 -10.25
C PHE A 255 -8.15 3.17 -11.58
N TYR A 256 -7.09 3.87 -11.97
CA TYR A 256 -7.08 4.68 -13.18
C TYR A 256 -7.07 3.88 -14.48
N GLY A 257 -6.48 2.69 -14.51
CA GLY A 257 -6.60 1.81 -15.67
C GLY A 257 -8.02 1.25 -15.82
N GLN A 258 -8.74 1.02 -14.72
CA GLN A 258 -10.15 0.64 -14.77
C GLN A 258 -11.02 1.79 -15.28
N LEU A 259 -10.79 3.02 -14.81
CA LEU A 259 -11.53 4.19 -15.32
C LEU A 259 -11.26 4.41 -16.80
N ALA A 260 -10.01 4.24 -17.24
CA ALA A 260 -9.64 4.36 -18.64
C ALA A 260 -10.32 3.30 -19.51
N ALA A 261 -10.36 2.04 -19.07
CA ALA A 261 -11.07 0.97 -19.78
C ALA A 261 -12.57 1.29 -19.93
N LEU A 262 -13.20 1.82 -18.87
CA LEU A 262 -14.60 2.26 -18.92
C LEU A 262 -14.79 3.48 -19.84
N ALA A 263 -13.85 4.43 -19.86
CA ALA A 263 -13.87 5.58 -20.77
C ALA A 263 -13.68 5.19 -22.25
N LEU A 264 -13.06 4.03 -22.52
CA LEU A 264 -13.01 3.40 -23.84
C LEU A 264 -14.31 2.64 -24.20
N GLY A 265 -15.30 2.66 -23.32
CA GLY A 265 -16.59 1.99 -23.53
C GLY A 265 -16.60 0.50 -23.21
N GLU A 266 -15.64 -0.02 -22.43
CA GLU A 266 -15.70 -1.41 -21.99
C GLU A 266 -16.91 -1.66 -21.07
N THR A 267 -17.65 -2.71 -21.38
CA THR A 267 -18.65 -3.28 -20.47
C THR A 267 -17.99 -3.88 -19.22
N PRO A 268 -18.72 -4.04 -18.11
CA PRO A 268 -18.20 -4.73 -16.92
C PRO A 268 -17.63 -6.13 -17.21
N GLN A 269 -18.17 -6.86 -18.19
CA GLN A 269 -17.67 -8.19 -18.58
C GLN A 269 -16.35 -8.10 -19.36
N GLN A 270 -16.19 -7.09 -20.22
CA GLN A 270 -14.93 -6.85 -20.94
C GLN A 270 -13.83 -6.44 -19.96
N LEU A 271 -14.12 -5.51 -19.04
CA LEU A 271 -13.18 -5.12 -18.00
C LEU A 271 -12.80 -6.32 -17.12
N ALA A 272 -13.76 -7.17 -16.74
CA ALA A 272 -13.45 -8.39 -16.00
C ALA A 272 -12.55 -9.35 -16.79
N ALA A 273 -12.78 -9.51 -18.09
CA ALA A 273 -11.93 -10.33 -18.96
C ALA A 273 -10.51 -9.75 -19.03
N ARG A 274 -10.38 -8.44 -19.16
CA ARG A 274 -9.11 -7.72 -19.17
C ARG A 274 -8.33 -7.90 -17.86
N ILE A 275 -8.97 -7.69 -16.71
CA ILE A 275 -8.37 -7.92 -15.39
C ILE A 275 -7.86 -9.36 -15.27
N LYS A 276 -8.66 -10.36 -15.67
CA LYS A 276 -8.28 -11.78 -15.60
C LYS A 276 -7.19 -12.17 -16.60
N ALA A 277 -6.97 -11.36 -17.64
CA ALA A 277 -5.96 -11.58 -18.68
C ALA A 277 -4.59 -10.96 -18.36
N VAL A 278 -4.45 -10.23 -17.25
CA VAL A 278 -3.15 -9.72 -16.79
C VAL A 278 -2.17 -10.88 -16.67
N ALA A 279 -1.05 -10.76 -17.39
CA ALA A 279 -0.05 -11.82 -17.48
C ALA A 279 0.80 -11.88 -16.20
N GLU A 280 1.03 -13.10 -15.71
CA GLU A 280 2.03 -13.36 -14.68
C GLU A 280 3.42 -13.53 -15.32
N PRO A 281 4.50 -13.15 -14.62
CA PRO A 281 5.86 -13.54 -15.00
C PRO A 281 5.99 -15.05 -15.22
N GLY A 282 6.69 -15.45 -16.29
CA GLY A 282 7.02 -16.85 -16.54
C GLY A 282 8.24 -17.31 -15.74
N PHE A 283 8.24 -18.56 -15.28
CA PHE A 283 9.41 -19.21 -14.70
C PHE A 283 9.47 -20.69 -15.10
N THR A 284 10.67 -21.26 -15.11
CA THR A 284 10.92 -22.68 -15.43
C THR A 284 10.91 -23.54 -14.17
N ALA A 285 10.88 -24.87 -14.33
CA ALA A 285 11.04 -25.78 -13.20
C ALA A 285 12.40 -25.60 -12.49
N GLN A 286 13.45 -25.23 -13.24
CA GLN A 286 14.77 -24.96 -12.65
C GLN A 286 14.75 -23.69 -11.81
N ASP A 287 14.11 -22.61 -12.29
CA ASP A 287 13.96 -21.37 -11.51
C ASP A 287 13.27 -21.65 -10.16
N ALA A 288 12.22 -22.49 -10.17
CA ALA A 288 11.50 -22.87 -8.96
C ALA A 288 12.36 -23.69 -7.99
N LEU A 289 13.21 -24.60 -8.50
CA LEU A 289 14.16 -25.36 -7.69
C LEU A 289 15.23 -24.44 -7.08
N ASP A 290 15.82 -23.56 -7.90
CA ASP A 290 16.86 -22.63 -7.45
C ASP A 290 16.31 -21.67 -6.39
N PHE A 291 15.11 -21.15 -6.60
CA PHE A 291 14.39 -20.35 -5.61
C PHE A 291 14.14 -21.15 -4.33
N GLY A 292 13.54 -22.34 -4.43
CA GLY A 292 13.18 -23.17 -3.28
C GLY A 292 14.38 -23.67 -2.47
N LEU A 293 15.56 -23.77 -3.09
CA LEU A 293 16.82 -24.13 -2.43
C LEU A 293 17.53 -22.94 -1.79
N GLY A 294 17.13 -21.71 -2.12
CA GLY A 294 17.68 -20.49 -1.53
C GLY A 294 17.46 -20.44 -0.01
N GLU A 295 18.36 -19.75 0.70
CA GLU A 295 18.32 -19.68 2.16
C GLU A 295 17.03 -19.06 2.70
N LEU A 296 16.58 -17.93 2.16
CA LEU A 296 15.41 -17.22 2.70
C LEU A 296 14.10 -17.99 2.48
N PRO A 297 13.79 -18.55 1.29
CA PRO A 297 12.62 -19.42 1.12
C PRO A 297 12.65 -20.65 2.04
N ARG A 298 13.82 -21.30 2.18
CA ARG A 298 13.97 -22.43 3.11
C ARG A 298 13.79 -22.01 4.57
N ALA A 299 14.31 -20.85 4.96
CA ALA A 299 14.17 -20.31 6.32
C ALA A 299 12.70 -20.10 6.68
N ALA A 300 11.90 -19.49 5.79
CA ALA A 300 10.46 -19.32 5.99
C ALA A 300 9.74 -20.68 6.16
N VAL A 301 10.06 -21.67 5.33
CA VAL A 301 9.48 -23.02 5.43
C VAL A 301 9.86 -23.70 6.75
N LEU A 302 11.14 -23.64 7.14
CA LEU A 302 11.64 -24.22 8.38
C LEU A 302 10.97 -23.59 9.61
N LEU A 303 10.78 -22.27 9.62
CA LEU A 303 10.09 -21.57 10.70
C LEU A 303 8.64 -22.03 10.86
N VAL A 304 7.90 -22.15 9.74
CA VAL A 304 6.55 -22.73 9.77
C VAL A 304 6.57 -24.18 10.27
N GLN A 305 7.53 -25.01 9.84
CA GLN A 305 7.68 -26.38 10.32
C GLN A 305 8.00 -26.47 11.81
N MET A 306 8.74 -25.50 12.35
CA MET A 306 9.00 -25.33 13.79
C MET A 306 7.85 -24.64 14.52
N ASN A 307 6.67 -24.50 13.90
CA ASN A 307 5.48 -23.86 14.47
C ASN A 307 5.71 -22.40 14.91
N ASP A 308 6.52 -21.67 14.16
CA ASP A 308 6.78 -20.25 14.36
C ASP A 308 6.41 -19.42 13.12
N PRO A 309 5.10 -19.26 12.86
CA PRO A 309 4.64 -18.52 11.70
C PRO A 309 4.92 -17.01 11.81
N HIS A 310 5.01 -16.45 13.02
CA HIS A 310 5.25 -15.02 13.20
C HIS A 310 6.59 -14.62 12.57
N ASP A 311 7.64 -15.35 12.92
CA ASP A 311 8.98 -15.09 12.39
C ASP A 311 9.16 -15.58 10.95
N ALA A 312 8.37 -16.53 10.46
CA ALA A 312 8.39 -16.88 9.04
C ALA A 312 8.03 -15.67 8.14
N GLN A 313 7.13 -14.80 8.62
CA GLN A 313 6.68 -13.63 7.86
C GLN A 313 7.83 -12.68 7.50
N ILE A 314 8.75 -12.40 8.43
CA ILE A 314 9.85 -11.46 8.18
C ILE A 314 10.78 -11.92 7.06
N PHE A 315 10.92 -13.24 6.87
CA PHE A 315 11.68 -13.81 5.76
C PHE A 315 10.91 -13.71 4.44
N LEU A 316 9.61 -13.99 4.44
CA LEU A 316 8.76 -13.85 3.25
C LEU A 316 8.75 -12.42 2.71
N ASP A 317 8.55 -11.44 3.59
CA ASP A 317 8.54 -10.03 3.23
C ASP A 317 9.91 -9.58 2.71
N ARG A 318 11.00 -10.07 3.33
CA ARG A 318 12.38 -9.79 2.91
C ARG A 318 12.70 -10.32 1.52
N ILE A 319 12.22 -11.53 1.16
CA ILE A 319 12.39 -12.08 -0.19
C ILE A 319 11.77 -11.12 -1.21
N GLY A 320 10.55 -10.63 -0.97
CA GLY A 320 9.90 -9.67 -1.86
C GLY A 320 10.67 -8.37 -2.04
N GLN A 321 11.23 -7.84 -0.95
CA GLN A 321 12.00 -6.59 -0.94
C GLN A 321 13.34 -6.69 -1.66
N THR A 322 13.99 -7.85 -1.59
CA THR A 322 15.35 -8.08 -2.13
C THR A 322 15.34 -8.75 -3.50
N ALA A 323 14.21 -9.30 -3.94
CA ALA A 323 14.06 -9.91 -5.25
C ALA A 323 14.45 -8.92 -6.37
N LEU A 324 15.37 -9.36 -7.22
CA LEU A 324 15.93 -8.58 -8.34
C LEU A 324 15.07 -8.63 -9.60
N ASP A 325 14.12 -9.56 -9.67
CA ASP A 325 13.25 -9.78 -10.81
C ASP A 325 11.83 -10.19 -10.40
N ASP A 326 10.89 -10.03 -11.34
CA ASP A 326 9.47 -10.26 -11.07
C ASP A 326 9.14 -11.76 -10.95
N LYS A 327 9.93 -12.66 -11.56
CA LYS A 327 9.75 -14.11 -11.38
C LYS A 327 10.04 -14.53 -9.94
N SER A 328 11.06 -13.96 -9.31
CA SER A 328 11.41 -14.25 -7.91
C SER A 328 10.36 -13.69 -6.97
N ARG A 329 9.82 -12.49 -7.24
CA ARG A 329 8.67 -11.96 -6.49
C ARG A 329 7.43 -12.83 -6.65
N LEU A 330 7.15 -13.30 -7.86
CA LEU A 330 6.03 -14.22 -8.10
C LEU A 330 6.19 -15.51 -7.28
N MET A 331 7.36 -16.15 -7.33
CA MET A 331 7.62 -17.36 -6.55
C MET A 331 7.52 -17.10 -5.04
N ALA A 332 7.98 -15.94 -4.55
CA ALA A 332 7.86 -15.53 -3.15
C ALA A 332 6.41 -15.31 -2.72
N ALA A 333 5.60 -14.63 -3.54
CA ALA A 333 4.20 -14.40 -3.26
C ALA A 333 3.39 -15.72 -3.27
N LYS A 334 3.69 -16.62 -4.22
CA LYS A 334 3.11 -17.98 -4.24
C LYS A 334 3.52 -18.79 -3.01
N LEU A 335 4.78 -18.69 -2.56
CA LEU A 335 5.23 -19.33 -1.33
C LEU A 335 4.48 -18.79 -0.10
N ALA A 336 4.34 -17.46 0.00
CA ALA A 336 3.60 -16.82 1.09
C ALA A 336 2.16 -17.31 1.17
N LEU A 337 1.43 -17.38 0.04
CA LEU A 337 0.09 -17.98 0.01
C LEU A 337 0.08 -19.45 0.41
N GLY A 338 1.04 -20.23 -0.09
CA GLY A 338 1.16 -21.65 0.23
C GLY A 338 1.42 -21.92 1.71
N LEU A 339 2.06 -20.99 2.42
CA LEU A 339 2.33 -21.04 3.85
C LEU A 339 1.24 -20.38 4.72
N GLY A 340 0.20 -19.81 4.12
CA GLY A 340 -0.89 -19.16 4.85
C GLY A 340 -0.64 -17.70 5.25
N PHE A 341 0.21 -16.98 4.50
CA PHE A 341 0.55 -15.57 4.71
C PHE A 341 0.01 -14.68 3.58
N PRO A 342 -1.32 -14.49 3.46
CA PRO A 342 -1.89 -13.63 2.44
C PRO A 342 -1.40 -12.18 2.54
N GLN A 343 -1.08 -11.68 3.74
CA GLN A 343 -0.53 -10.34 3.96
C GLN A 343 0.84 -10.15 3.32
N SER A 344 1.71 -11.15 3.39
CA SER A 344 3.01 -11.14 2.72
C SER A 344 2.83 -11.22 1.21
N SER A 345 1.92 -12.07 0.72
CA SER A 345 1.60 -12.15 -0.71
C SER A 345 1.14 -10.81 -1.29
N VAL A 346 0.22 -10.13 -0.60
CA VAL A 346 -0.27 -8.80 -1.00
C VAL A 346 0.87 -7.77 -0.99
N THR A 347 1.74 -7.81 0.03
CA THR A 347 2.90 -6.92 0.15
C THR A 347 3.89 -7.13 -1.00
N ILE A 348 4.23 -8.38 -1.31
CA ILE A 348 5.13 -8.74 -2.41
C ILE A 348 4.54 -8.31 -3.76
N ALA A 349 3.23 -8.50 -3.96
CA ALA A 349 2.55 -8.06 -5.18
C ALA A 349 2.60 -6.53 -5.35
N ARG A 350 2.44 -5.75 -4.27
CA ARG A 350 2.60 -4.28 -4.30
C ARG A 350 4.02 -3.87 -4.72
N LEU A 351 5.04 -4.54 -4.18
CA LEU A 351 6.44 -4.30 -4.56
C LEU A 351 6.69 -4.59 -6.05
N ALA A 352 6.11 -5.66 -6.58
CA ALA A 352 6.16 -5.96 -8.01
C ALA A 352 5.50 -4.84 -8.86
N GLY A 353 4.33 -4.35 -8.43
CA GLY A 353 3.64 -3.23 -9.08
C GLY A 353 4.45 -1.93 -9.11
N ILE A 354 5.28 -1.66 -8.09
CA ILE A 354 6.21 -0.52 -8.07
C ILE A 354 7.30 -0.67 -9.15
N SER A 355 7.72 -1.90 -9.44
CA SER A 355 8.69 -2.18 -10.51
C SER A 355 8.06 -2.33 -11.91
N GLY A 356 6.74 -2.17 -12.04
CA GLY A 356 6.06 -2.10 -13.34
C GLY A 356 5.23 -3.33 -13.71
N GLN A 357 5.19 -4.37 -12.86
CA GLN A 357 4.32 -5.53 -13.09
C GLN A 357 3.65 -6.00 -11.81
N MET A 358 2.33 -5.86 -11.72
CA MET A 358 1.58 -6.40 -10.60
C MET A 358 1.37 -7.90 -10.72
N LEU A 359 1.47 -8.60 -9.59
CA LEU A 359 1.12 -10.00 -9.47
C LEU A 359 -0.37 -10.11 -9.16
N MET A 360 -1.24 -9.95 -10.17
CA MET A 360 -2.69 -9.78 -9.97
C MET A 360 -3.31 -10.90 -9.13
N ARG A 361 -2.97 -12.17 -9.38
CA ARG A 361 -3.59 -13.28 -8.63
C ARG A 361 -3.11 -13.34 -7.18
N GLU A 362 -1.83 -13.10 -6.96
CA GLU A 362 -1.21 -13.12 -5.64
C GLU A 362 -1.53 -11.86 -4.82
N GLY A 363 -1.80 -10.75 -5.50
CA GLY A 363 -2.14 -9.47 -4.92
C GLY A 363 -3.59 -9.35 -4.47
N TRP A 364 -4.51 -10.18 -5.00
CA TRP A 364 -5.93 -10.22 -4.61
C TRP A 364 -6.36 -11.66 -4.22
N PRO A 365 -5.76 -12.24 -3.17
CA PRO A 365 -6.16 -13.56 -2.71
C PRO A 365 -7.56 -13.53 -2.09
N ILE A 366 -8.20 -14.69 -1.98
CA ILE A 366 -9.51 -14.84 -1.32
C ILE A 366 -9.37 -15.84 -0.16
N PRO A 367 -8.69 -15.45 0.93
CA PRO A 367 -8.43 -16.36 2.05
C PRO A 367 -9.64 -16.53 3.00
N TYR A 368 -10.61 -15.61 2.94
CA TYR A 368 -11.80 -15.61 3.80
C TYR A 368 -13.09 -15.50 2.98
N ASN A 369 -14.19 -15.98 3.56
CA ASN A 369 -15.53 -15.90 3.00
C ASN A 369 -16.37 -14.92 3.82
N PRO A 370 -16.48 -13.64 3.42
CA PRO A 370 -17.30 -12.67 4.13
C PRO A 370 -18.81 -13.00 4.02
N PRO A 371 -19.63 -12.56 4.99
CA PRO A 371 -21.05 -12.87 5.03
C PRO A 371 -21.83 -12.18 3.90
N SER A 372 -22.08 -12.90 2.81
CA SER A 372 -22.75 -12.40 1.60
C SER A 372 -24.21 -11.97 1.80
N SER A 373 -24.83 -12.36 2.92
CA SER A 373 -26.16 -11.92 3.32
C SER A 373 -26.19 -10.47 3.83
N ILE A 374 -25.03 -9.88 4.16
CA ILE A 374 -24.91 -8.52 4.69
C ILE A 374 -24.50 -7.55 3.59
N LEU A 375 -23.42 -7.87 2.87
CA LEU A 375 -22.88 -7.08 1.76
C LEU A 375 -22.37 -7.96 0.63
N ASP A 376 -22.24 -7.36 -0.56
CA ASP A 376 -21.48 -7.93 -1.67
C ASP A 376 -20.08 -8.35 -1.17
N PRO A 377 -19.71 -9.66 -1.25
CA PRO A 377 -18.41 -10.15 -0.79
C PRO A 377 -17.21 -9.40 -1.34
N ALA A 378 -17.31 -8.86 -2.56
CA ALA A 378 -16.23 -8.07 -3.16
C ALA A 378 -15.98 -6.76 -2.40
N ILE A 379 -17.01 -6.17 -1.78
CA ILE A 379 -16.88 -4.98 -0.93
C ILE A 379 -16.05 -5.33 0.31
N SER A 380 -16.43 -6.37 1.05
CA SER A 380 -15.70 -6.78 2.25
C SER A 380 -14.27 -7.20 1.94
N LEU A 381 -14.04 -7.98 0.88
CA LEU A 381 -12.68 -8.35 0.44
C LEU A 381 -11.86 -7.12 0.03
N GLY A 382 -12.48 -6.14 -0.62
CA GLY A 382 -11.83 -4.91 -1.03
C GLY A 382 -11.36 -4.05 0.14
N ILE A 383 -12.18 -3.96 1.19
CA ILE A 383 -11.85 -3.31 2.45
C ILE A 383 -10.76 -4.11 3.18
N MET A 384 -10.93 -5.42 3.40
CA MET A 384 -9.94 -6.24 4.11
C MET A 384 -8.55 -6.19 3.47
N ARG A 385 -8.48 -6.20 2.13
CA ARG A 385 -7.20 -6.05 1.41
C ARG A 385 -6.51 -4.72 1.73
N GLN A 386 -7.28 -3.64 1.81
CA GLN A 386 -6.73 -2.31 2.08
C GLN A 386 -6.38 -2.13 3.55
N GLU A 387 -7.24 -2.59 4.45
CA GLU A 387 -7.13 -2.39 5.90
C GLU A 387 -6.05 -3.26 6.55
N SER A 388 -6.06 -4.56 6.27
CA SER A 388 -5.21 -5.53 6.98
C SER A 388 -4.29 -6.31 6.06
N SER A 389 -4.47 -6.18 4.74
CA SER A 389 -3.91 -7.12 3.75
C SER A 389 -4.24 -8.57 4.12
N PHE A 390 -5.39 -8.81 4.77
CA PHE A 390 -5.85 -10.11 5.28
C PHE A 390 -5.14 -10.65 6.53
N ASN A 391 -4.39 -9.83 7.27
CA ASN A 391 -3.85 -10.19 8.57
C ASN A 391 -4.93 -10.07 9.68
N PRO A 392 -5.41 -11.18 10.28
CA PRO A 392 -6.50 -11.13 11.26
C PRO A 392 -6.04 -10.64 12.64
N VAL A 393 -4.73 -10.59 12.91
CA VAL A 393 -4.17 -10.23 14.22
C VAL A 393 -3.50 -8.86 14.25
N ILE A 394 -3.68 -8.05 13.20
CA ILE A 394 -3.07 -6.73 13.12
C ILE A 394 -3.82 -5.69 13.98
N VAL A 395 -3.05 -4.84 14.65
CA VAL A 395 -3.53 -3.70 15.43
C VAL A 395 -2.87 -2.43 14.89
N SER A 396 -3.66 -1.43 14.50
CA SER A 396 -3.13 -0.14 14.04
C SER A 396 -2.61 0.72 15.19
N GLY A 397 -1.86 1.78 14.88
CA GLY A 397 -1.43 2.77 15.88
C GLY A 397 -2.59 3.49 16.58
N ALA A 398 -3.75 3.60 15.93
CA ALA A 398 -4.98 4.14 16.50
C ALA A 398 -5.79 3.11 17.32
N GLY A 399 -5.33 1.84 17.36
CA GLY A 399 -6.00 0.76 18.08
C GLY A 399 -7.13 0.07 17.30
N ALA A 400 -7.16 0.19 15.97
CA ALA A 400 -8.08 -0.55 15.12
C ALA A 400 -7.62 -2.01 14.97
N ILE A 401 -8.55 -2.97 14.98
CA ILE A 401 -8.21 -4.40 15.15
C ILE A 401 -8.75 -5.27 14.01
N GLY A 402 -7.92 -6.22 13.57
CA GLY A 402 -8.30 -7.36 12.74
C GLY A 402 -8.56 -7.03 11.28
N LEU A 403 -9.28 -7.93 10.60
CA LEU A 403 -9.38 -7.96 9.14
C LEU A 403 -9.94 -6.67 8.52
N MET A 404 -10.97 -6.09 9.12
CA MET A 404 -11.63 -4.86 8.66
C MET A 404 -11.25 -3.65 9.53
N GLN A 405 -10.22 -3.77 10.38
CA GLN A 405 -9.67 -2.68 11.20
C GLN A 405 -10.75 -1.87 11.94
N LEU A 406 -11.50 -2.54 12.82
CA LEU A 406 -12.51 -1.87 13.63
C LEU A 406 -11.90 -1.30 14.90
N LEU A 407 -12.23 -0.05 15.22
CA LEU A 407 -12.04 0.49 16.56
C LEU A 407 -12.95 -0.27 17.55
N PRO A 408 -12.47 -0.64 18.75
CA PRO A 408 -13.28 -1.34 19.74
C PRO A 408 -14.61 -0.63 20.07
N SER A 409 -14.61 0.70 20.14
CA SER A 409 -15.82 1.50 20.37
C SER A 409 -16.85 1.38 19.25
N THR A 410 -16.38 1.27 18.00
CA THR A 410 -17.24 1.08 16.81
C THR A 410 -17.80 -0.33 16.77
N ALA A 411 -16.94 -1.32 17.05
CA ALA A 411 -17.34 -2.71 17.14
C ALA A 411 -18.40 -2.97 18.22
N LEU A 412 -18.23 -2.41 19.43
CA LEU A 412 -19.21 -2.54 20.51
C LEU A 412 -20.56 -1.94 20.13
N ARG A 413 -20.56 -0.69 19.61
CA ARG A 413 -21.80 -0.04 19.15
C ARG A 413 -22.50 -0.83 18.06
N THR A 414 -21.74 -1.31 17.07
CA THR A 414 -22.27 -2.12 15.97
C THR A 414 -22.80 -3.47 16.49
N GLY A 415 -22.09 -4.10 17.42
CA GLY A 415 -22.51 -5.34 18.07
C GLY A 415 -23.84 -5.18 18.80
N GLU A 416 -24.00 -4.10 19.56
CA GLU A 416 -25.27 -3.76 20.23
C GLU A 416 -26.41 -3.50 19.24
N GLU A 417 -26.16 -2.72 18.19
CA GLU A 417 -27.18 -2.35 17.19
C GLU A 417 -27.68 -3.56 16.37
N TYR A 418 -26.77 -4.45 15.98
CA TYR A 418 -27.09 -5.59 15.11
C TYR A 418 -27.20 -6.93 15.84
N GLY A 419 -27.05 -6.96 17.18
CA GLY A 419 -27.09 -8.18 17.97
C GLY A 419 -25.94 -9.15 17.66
N LEU A 420 -24.76 -8.63 17.37
CA LEU A 420 -23.56 -9.40 17.00
C LEU A 420 -22.55 -9.46 18.17
N PRO A 421 -21.83 -10.57 18.33
CA PRO A 421 -20.74 -10.65 19.30
C PRO A 421 -19.60 -9.70 18.89
N ALA A 422 -19.01 -9.02 19.88
CA ALA A 422 -17.90 -8.09 19.72
C ALA A 422 -16.81 -8.29 20.79
N ASP A 423 -16.73 -9.50 21.34
CA ASP A 423 -15.81 -9.86 22.43
C ASP A 423 -14.41 -10.23 21.93
N ASN A 424 -14.26 -10.66 20.67
CA ASN A 424 -12.96 -10.99 20.09
C ASN A 424 -12.82 -10.51 18.64
N LEU A 425 -12.23 -9.32 18.47
CA LEU A 425 -11.98 -8.73 17.14
C LEU A 425 -10.85 -9.39 16.35
N PHE A 426 -10.07 -10.29 16.97
CA PHE A 426 -9.11 -11.13 16.25
C PHE A 426 -9.76 -12.38 15.64
N ASP A 427 -10.99 -12.72 16.03
CA ASP A 427 -11.76 -13.76 15.34
C ASP A 427 -12.21 -13.24 13.97
N PRO A 428 -11.77 -13.87 12.85
CA PRO A 428 -12.13 -13.42 11.51
C PRO A 428 -13.63 -13.32 11.27
N SER A 429 -14.43 -14.25 11.83
CA SER A 429 -15.86 -14.31 11.57
C SER A 429 -16.60 -13.18 12.27
N GLN A 430 -16.29 -12.91 13.55
CA GLN A 430 -16.83 -11.77 14.29
C GLN A 430 -16.43 -10.44 13.63
N ASN A 431 -15.14 -10.27 13.32
CA ASN A 431 -14.62 -9.04 12.72
C ASN A 431 -15.29 -8.73 11.37
N MET A 432 -15.42 -9.73 10.49
CA MET A 432 -16.10 -9.57 9.20
C MET A 432 -17.59 -9.26 9.35
N ALA A 433 -18.30 -9.91 10.28
CA ALA A 433 -19.72 -9.66 10.48
C ALA A 433 -19.99 -8.23 10.99
N LEU A 434 -19.21 -7.79 11.97
CA LEU A 434 -19.27 -6.42 12.50
C LEU A 434 -18.89 -5.40 11.43
N GLY A 435 -17.76 -5.60 10.75
CA GLY A 435 -17.25 -4.65 9.76
C GLY A 435 -18.17 -4.52 8.55
N ALA A 436 -18.72 -5.65 8.07
CA ALA A 436 -19.72 -5.63 7.00
C ALA A 436 -21.01 -4.92 7.45
N SER A 437 -21.46 -5.11 8.69
CA SER A 437 -22.67 -4.45 9.21
C SER A 437 -22.48 -2.94 9.37
N TYR A 438 -21.34 -2.52 9.90
CA TYR A 438 -20.98 -1.10 10.02
C TYR A 438 -20.86 -0.44 8.64
N LEU A 439 -20.17 -1.07 7.68
CA LEU A 439 -20.08 -0.52 6.32
C LEU A 439 -21.45 -0.48 5.62
N ALA A 440 -22.33 -1.46 5.85
CA ALA A 440 -23.69 -1.45 5.32
C ALA A 440 -24.51 -0.27 5.88
N GLN A 441 -24.27 0.11 7.15
CA GLN A 441 -24.85 1.31 7.74
C GLN A 441 -24.35 2.58 7.06
N GLU A 442 -23.04 2.72 6.86
CA GLU A 442 -22.46 3.88 6.17
C GLU A 442 -22.96 4.00 4.73
N ILE A 443 -23.09 2.89 4.00
CA ILE A 443 -23.68 2.89 2.65
C ILE A 443 -25.09 3.49 2.66
N ARG A 444 -25.93 3.15 3.64
CA ARG A 444 -27.27 3.74 3.78
C ARG A 444 -27.22 5.22 4.18
N ASN A 445 -26.30 5.61 5.07
CA ASN A 445 -26.15 6.99 5.52
C ASN A 445 -25.79 7.94 4.35
N PHE A 446 -25.08 7.42 3.35
CA PHE A 446 -24.69 8.16 2.14
C PHE A 446 -25.55 7.80 0.91
N GLY A 447 -26.80 7.37 1.09
CA GLY A 447 -27.76 7.20 0.00
C GLY A 447 -27.34 6.17 -1.06
N ASP A 448 -26.71 5.07 -0.62
CA ASP A 448 -26.13 4.02 -1.45
C ASP A 448 -24.94 4.48 -2.34
N CYS A 449 -24.37 5.64 -2.04
CA CYS A 449 -23.13 6.12 -2.67
C CYS A 449 -21.90 5.43 -2.04
N LEU A 450 -21.51 4.30 -2.64
CA LEU A 450 -20.41 3.48 -2.14
C LEU A 450 -19.06 4.25 -1.99
N PRO A 451 -18.61 5.10 -2.94
CA PRO A 451 -17.39 5.88 -2.75
C PRO A 451 -17.42 6.79 -1.51
N LEU A 452 -18.55 7.45 -1.22
CA LEU A 452 -18.71 8.29 -0.04
C LEU A 452 -18.73 7.47 1.25
N ALA A 453 -19.40 6.31 1.24
CA ALA A 453 -19.41 5.39 2.39
C ALA A 453 -18.01 4.82 2.69
N ILE A 454 -17.21 4.53 1.66
CA ILE A 454 -15.81 4.11 1.83
C ILE A 454 -14.98 5.25 2.45
N ALA A 455 -15.19 6.49 2.00
CA ALA A 455 -14.53 7.65 2.60
C ALA A 455 -14.92 7.83 4.07
N ALA A 456 -16.21 7.65 4.40
CA ALA A 456 -16.73 7.77 5.75
C ALA A 456 -16.25 6.63 6.66
N TYR A 457 -16.07 5.43 6.13
CA TYR A 457 -15.49 4.30 6.88
C TYR A 457 -14.08 4.64 7.39
N ASN A 458 -13.25 5.28 6.56
CA ASN A 458 -11.86 5.62 6.90
C ASN A 458 -11.73 6.95 7.67
N ALA A 459 -12.39 8.02 7.22
CA ALA A 459 -12.25 9.36 7.78
C ALA A 459 -13.37 9.76 8.74
N GLY A 460 -14.42 8.95 8.88
CA GLY A 460 -15.62 9.29 9.62
C GLY A 460 -16.64 10.11 8.81
N PRO A 461 -17.95 9.92 9.07
CA PRO A 461 -19.02 10.56 8.30
C PRO A 461 -19.04 12.09 8.41
N THR A 462 -18.61 12.65 9.55
CA THR A 462 -18.54 14.11 9.76
C THR A 462 -17.59 14.79 8.79
N ASN A 463 -16.42 14.19 8.55
CA ASN A 463 -15.44 14.75 7.61
C ASN A 463 -15.98 14.71 6.17
N VAL A 464 -16.60 13.60 5.77
CA VAL A 464 -17.22 13.49 4.44
C VAL A 464 -18.34 14.51 4.28
N ALA A 465 -19.18 14.73 5.29
CA ALA A 465 -20.22 15.75 5.25
C ALA A 465 -19.66 17.17 5.05
N ASN A 466 -18.54 17.51 5.71
CA ASN A 466 -17.86 18.79 5.50
C ASN A 466 -17.33 18.91 4.06
N TRP A 467 -16.66 17.87 3.56
CA TRP A 467 -16.12 17.86 2.19
C TRP A 467 -17.18 17.94 1.11
N LEU A 468 -18.38 17.40 1.35
CA LEU A 468 -19.52 17.58 0.44
C LEU A 468 -19.99 19.04 0.41
N GLY A 469 -19.88 19.76 1.54
CA GLY A 469 -20.17 21.19 1.61
C GLY A 469 -19.11 22.06 0.93
N GLU A 470 -17.84 21.67 1.05
CA GLU A 470 -16.68 22.43 0.53
C GLU A 470 -16.44 22.16 -0.97
N ASN A 471 -16.45 20.89 -1.38
CA ASN A 471 -16.10 20.46 -2.74
C ASN A 471 -17.33 20.21 -3.63
N GLY A 472 -18.54 20.31 -3.06
CA GLY A 472 -19.79 19.94 -3.70
C GLY A 472 -20.13 18.45 -3.59
N ASP A 473 -21.39 18.12 -3.88
CA ASP A 473 -21.94 16.77 -3.75
C ASP A 473 -21.99 16.03 -5.11
N PRO A 474 -21.22 14.95 -5.29
CA PRO A 474 -21.24 14.17 -6.52
C PRO A 474 -22.59 13.53 -6.88
N GLU A 475 -23.50 13.30 -5.92
CA GLU A 475 -24.84 12.76 -6.20
C GLU A 475 -25.76 13.81 -6.84
N LEU A 476 -25.48 15.11 -6.66
CA LEU A 476 -26.23 16.19 -7.31
C LEU A 476 -25.88 16.35 -8.79
N GLY A 477 -24.76 15.78 -9.26
CA GLY A 477 -24.34 15.84 -10.66
C GLY A 477 -24.15 17.27 -11.15
N ALA A 478 -24.86 17.66 -12.22
CA ALA A 478 -24.78 19.01 -12.79
C ALA A 478 -25.68 20.05 -12.10
N ASN A 479 -26.42 19.66 -11.05
CA ASN A 479 -27.25 20.60 -10.29
C ASN A 479 -26.37 21.56 -9.45
N PRO A 480 -26.89 22.73 -9.04
CA PRO A 480 -26.17 23.65 -8.17
C PRO A 480 -25.64 22.94 -6.91
N GLY A 481 -24.36 23.15 -6.60
CA GLY A 481 -23.67 22.46 -5.50
C GLY A 481 -23.19 21.04 -5.84
N GLY A 482 -23.36 20.59 -7.08
CA GLY A 482 -22.88 19.28 -7.52
C GLY A 482 -21.42 19.27 -7.96
N ALA A 483 -20.80 18.08 -7.89
CA ALA A 483 -19.41 17.83 -8.26
C ALA A 483 -19.27 16.61 -9.21
N ASN A 484 -18.13 16.51 -9.90
CA ASN A 484 -17.79 15.25 -10.57
C ASN A 484 -17.11 14.32 -9.57
N MET A 485 -17.59 13.08 -9.42
CA MET A 485 -17.02 12.13 -8.43
C MET A 485 -15.52 11.89 -8.62
N ILE A 486 -15.02 11.78 -9.85
CA ILE A 486 -13.60 11.48 -10.08
C ILE A 486 -12.72 12.66 -9.65
N ASP A 487 -13.18 13.88 -9.88
CA ASP A 487 -12.48 15.08 -9.43
C ASP A 487 -12.63 15.24 -7.90
N TRP A 488 -13.83 15.02 -7.35
CA TRP A 488 -14.11 15.06 -5.91
C TRP A 488 -13.21 14.12 -5.11
N LEU A 489 -12.96 12.91 -5.62
CA LEU A 489 -12.02 11.96 -5.01
C LEU A 489 -10.61 12.56 -4.92
N GLU A 490 -10.16 13.32 -5.92
CA GLU A 490 -8.84 13.97 -5.91
C GLU A 490 -8.77 15.21 -5.01
N GLU A 491 -9.92 15.78 -4.69
CA GLU A 491 -10.08 16.95 -3.82
C GLU A 491 -10.22 16.58 -2.34
N ILE A 492 -10.45 15.30 -1.97
CA ILE A 492 -10.46 14.84 -0.57
C ILE A 492 -9.21 15.35 0.15
N PRO A 493 -9.30 16.18 1.21
CA PRO A 493 -8.13 16.82 1.83
C PRO A 493 -7.12 15.84 2.40
N PHE A 494 -7.59 14.78 3.06
CA PHE A 494 -6.74 13.76 3.65
C PHE A 494 -6.15 12.86 2.56
N SER A 495 -4.83 12.92 2.37
CA SER A 495 -4.11 12.13 1.37
C SER A 495 -4.28 10.62 1.60
N GLU A 496 -4.30 10.19 2.86
CA GLU A 496 -4.59 8.80 3.25
C GLU A 496 -5.97 8.38 2.75
N THR A 497 -7.02 9.14 3.06
CA THR A 497 -8.40 8.83 2.66
C THR A 497 -8.59 8.90 1.15
N ARG A 498 -7.99 9.89 0.47
CA ARG A 498 -7.98 9.97 -0.99
C ARG A 498 -7.45 8.69 -1.62
N ASN A 499 -6.28 8.25 -1.19
CA ASN A 499 -5.67 7.02 -1.67
C ASN A 499 -6.53 5.81 -1.29
N TYR A 500 -7.04 5.77 -0.06
CA TYR A 500 -7.88 4.68 0.45
C TYR A 500 -9.12 4.45 -0.42
N VAL A 501 -9.89 5.49 -0.74
CA VAL A 501 -11.12 5.35 -1.53
C VAL A 501 -10.82 4.85 -2.94
N GLN A 502 -9.74 5.33 -3.55
CA GLN A 502 -9.29 4.85 -4.87
C GLN A 502 -8.87 3.37 -4.81
N ARG A 503 -8.07 2.97 -3.82
CA ARG A 503 -7.61 1.58 -3.65
C ARG A 503 -8.76 0.63 -3.35
N VAL A 504 -9.66 0.99 -2.45
CA VAL A 504 -10.82 0.15 -2.14
C VAL A 504 -11.72 0.02 -3.37
N SER A 505 -11.98 1.11 -4.10
CA SER A 505 -12.79 1.04 -5.33
C SER A 505 -12.17 0.14 -6.41
N GLU A 506 -10.84 0.22 -6.56
CA GLU A 506 -10.05 -0.69 -7.40
C GLU A 506 -10.20 -2.14 -6.95
N ASN A 507 -10.04 -2.40 -5.65
CA ASN A 507 -10.12 -3.74 -5.10
C ASN A 507 -11.51 -4.37 -5.29
N ILE A 508 -12.56 -3.59 -5.08
CA ILE A 508 -13.95 -4.04 -5.27
C ILE A 508 -14.17 -4.46 -6.71
N THR A 509 -13.71 -3.65 -7.66
CA THR A 509 -13.82 -3.93 -9.10
C THR A 509 -13.11 -5.24 -9.46
N ILE A 510 -11.90 -5.46 -8.92
CA ILE A 510 -11.12 -6.68 -9.13
C ILE A 510 -11.79 -7.90 -8.49
N TYR A 511 -12.22 -7.81 -7.24
CA TYR A 511 -12.91 -8.94 -6.60
C TYR A 511 -14.24 -9.28 -7.28
N ARG A 512 -15.00 -8.29 -7.77
CA ARG A 512 -16.18 -8.56 -8.60
C ARG A 512 -15.81 -9.29 -9.89
N ALA A 513 -14.73 -8.90 -10.55
CA ALA A 513 -14.22 -9.59 -11.74
C ALA A 513 -13.84 -11.06 -11.45
N LEU A 514 -13.17 -11.31 -10.32
CA LEU A 514 -12.71 -12.64 -9.89
C LEU A 514 -13.87 -13.54 -9.45
N LEU A 515 -14.83 -13.01 -8.70
CA LEU A 515 -15.94 -13.76 -8.12
C LEU A 515 -17.10 -14.01 -9.09
N THR A 516 -17.42 -13.01 -9.93
CA THR A 516 -18.66 -13.01 -10.72
C THR A 516 -18.42 -12.98 -12.23
N GLY A 517 -17.21 -12.64 -12.68
CA GLY A 517 -16.93 -12.38 -14.09
C GLY A 517 -17.47 -11.06 -14.62
N SER A 518 -17.92 -10.17 -13.73
CA SER A 518 -18.37 -8.80 -14.04
C SER A 518 -17.65 -7.80 -13.14
N ALA A 519 -17.00 -6.79 -13.72
CA ALA A 519 -16.19 -5.80 -13.00
C ALA A 519 -16.94 -4.46 -12.86
N VAL A 520 -18.08 -4.46 -12.16
CA VAL A 520 -18.84 -3.22 -11.95
C VAL A 520 -18.07 -2.30 -11.00
N SER A 521 -17.53 -1.20 -11.52
CA SER A 521 -16.78 -0.23 -10.71
C SER A 521 -17.71 0.57 -9.79
N PRO A 522 -17.32 0.81 -8.52
CA PRO A 522 -18.05 1.69 -7.61
C PRO A 522 -18.28 3.10 -8.16
N VAL A 523 -17.43 3.59 -9.06
CA VAL A 523 -17.52 4.95 -9.62
C VAL A 523 -18.05 4.99 -11.07
N ALA A 524 -18.50 3.86 -11.61
CA ALA A 524 -18.88 3.75 -13.03
C ALA A 524 -19.96 4.75 -13.47
N LYS A 525 -20.93 5.06 -12.60
CA LYS A 525 -22.05 5.96 -12.95
C LYS A 525 -21.65 7.41 -13.18
N TRP A 526 -20.47 7.83 -12.72
CA TRP A 526 -19.96 9.20 -12.88
C TRP A 526 -18.92 9.34 -13.99
N LEU A 527 -18.58 8.24 -14.65
CA LEU A 527 -17.74 8.30 -15.84
C LEU A 527 -18.59 8.75 -17.04
N PRO A 528 -17.99 9.51 -17.97
CA PRO A 528 -18.67 9.85 -19.21
C PRO A 528 -19.07 8.55 -19.91
N GLN A 529 -20.36 8.42 -20.22
CA GLN A 529 -20.85 7.32 -21.04
C GLN A 529 -20.40 7.58 -22.50
N PRO A 530 -19.91 6.56 -23.21
CA PRO A 530 -19.39 6.70 -24.57
C PRO A 530 -20.43 7.19 -25.59
#